data_AF-A0A1B9IVF9-F1
#
_entry.id   AF-A0A1B9IVF9-F1
#
_cell.length_a   1.000
_cell.length_b   1.000
_cell.length_c   1.000
_cell.angle_alpha   90.00
_cell.angle_beta   90.00
_cell.angle_gamma   90.00
#
_symmetry.space_group_name_H-M   'P 1'
#
loop_
_entity.id
_entity.type
_entity.pdbx_description
1 polymer ?
#
loop_
_entity_poly.entity_id
_entity_poly.type
_entity_poly.pdbx_seq_one_letter_code
_entity_poly.pdbx_strand_id
1 'polypeptide(L)'
;MTTSLFKSTIHKHSSVGDIWFRSEDGVLFGICQHRIAQRSTVISDMLEPLPLQASPIDIELSTGLLEILLDYVTSLHPKELETNFDDTKALFLACEKWGIEHTILAKFRQRMYDLSIDDPWDLLVWASERDDRHMARAALEKMTPETFARGKRTYWEKSSFWMSLDELPPPWQWRLLRAALDDPTEGVVTRYEKYEWTSRKKMPWKDVSKMFEQRKGEHPG
;
A
#
# COMPACT_ATOMS: atom_id res chain seq x y z
N MET A 1 23.91 21.69 -10.57
CA MET A 1 22.48 21.55 -10.25
C MET A 1 21.71 22.56 -11.09
N THR A 2 21.22 22.13 -12.24
CA THR A 2 20.46 22.98 -13.18
C THR A 2 19.00 22.96 -12.77
N THR A 3 18.53 24.02 -12.11
CA THR A 3 17.11 24.31 -11.94
C THR A 3 16.51 24.59 -13.31
N SER A 4 16.02 23.53 -13.97
CA SER A 4 15.12 23.64 -15.11
C SER A 4 13.88 24.39 -14.63
N LEU A 5 13.68 25.61 -15.13
CA LEU A 5 12.43 26.35 -15.03
C LEU A 5 11.38 25.59 -15.85
N PHE A 6 10.77 24.56 -15.26
CA PHE A 6 9.60 23.93 -15.84
C PHE A 6 8.51 24.99 -15.94
N LYS A 7 8.14 25.33 -17.18
CA LYS A 7 6.99 26.18 -17.46
C LYS A 7 5.75 25.40 -17.00
N SER A 8 5.22 25.76 -15.83
CA SER A 8 4.04 25.10 -15.28
C SER A 8 2.87 25.19 -16.26
N THR A 9 2.25 24.04 -16.54
CA THR A 9 1.09 23.96 -17.42
C THR A 9 -0.16 23.94 -16.55
N ILE A 10 -1.16 24.76 -16.87
CA ILE A 10 -2.44 24.79 -16.13
C ILE A 10 -3.33 23.66 -16.64
N HIS A 11 -3.94 22.91 -15.72
CA HIS A 11 -4.86 21.83 -16.04
C HIS A 11 -6.12 22.38 -16.74
N LYS A 12 -6.56 21.72 -17.82
CA LYS A 12 -7.65 22.22 -18.69
C LYS A 12 -8.98 22.39 -17.97
N HIS A 13 -9.27 21.52 -17.00
CA HIS A 13 -10.53 21.49 -16.26
C HIS A 13 -10.45 22.15 -14.88
N SER A 14 -9.28 22.68 -14.50
CA SER A 14 -9.01 23.26 -13.19
C SER A 14 -8.21 24.55 -13.35
N SER A 15 -8.68 25.44 -14.24
CA SER A 15 -7.99 26.70 -14.56
C SER A 15 -8.43 27.89 -13.71
N VAL A 16 -9.39 27.68 -12.81
CA VAL A 16 -9.98 28.73 -11.96
C VAL A 16 -9.96 28.27 -10.51
N GLY A 17 -9.41 29.07 -9.63
CA GLY A 17 -9.38 28.81 -8.20
C GLY A 17 -8.70 29.92 -7.40
N ASP A 18 -8.93 29.89 -6.09
CA ASP A 18 -8.36 30.84 -5.13
C ASP A 18 -7.01 30.34 -4.57
N ILE A 19 -6.79 29.03 -4.70
CA ILE A 19 -5.53 28.36 -4.37
C ILE A 19 -5.09 27.47 -5.53
N TRP A 20 -3.80 27.17 -5.57
CA TRP A 20 -3.19 26.37 -6.63
C TRP A 20 -2.47 25.18 -6.04
N PHE A 21 -2.79 23.99 -6.50
CA PHE A 21 -2.00 22.78 -6.25
C PHE A 21 -1.15 22.45 -7.45
N ARG A 22 0.04 21.91 -7.22
CA ARG A 22 0.97 21.50 -8.27
C ARG A 22 1.26 20.01 -8.13
N SER A 23 1.00 19.24 -9.17
CA SER A 23 1.35 17.82 -9.22
C SER A 23 2.87 17.62 -9.32
N GLU A 24 3.33 16.38 -9.13
CA GLU A 24 4.75 16.00 -9.25
C GLU A 24 5.35 16.31 -10.63
N ASP A 25 4.54 16.21 -11.68
CA ASP A 25 4.89 16.53 -13.06
C ASP A 25 4.71 18.03 -13.40
N GLY A 26 4.44 18.87 -12.39
CA GLY A 26 4.47 20.33 -12.50
C GLY A 26 3.21 20.97 -13.08
N VAL A 27 2.10 20.23 -13.15
CA VAL A 27 0.81 20.72 -13.64
C VAL A 27 0.06 21.41 -12.51
N LEU A 28 -0.51 22.58 -12.80
CA LEU A 28 -1.23 23.41 -11.83
C LEU A 28 -2.75 23.19 -11.89
N PHE A 29 -3.33 23.00 -10.71
CA PHE A 29 -4.77 22.85 -10.49
C PHE A 29 -5.27 24.01 -9.62
N GLY A 30 -6.08 24.88 -10.22
CA GLY A 30 -6.84 25.90 -9.52
C GLY A 30 -8.03 25.27 -8.80
N ILE A 31 -8.15 25.51 -7.49
CA ILE A 31 -9.21 24.96 -6.63
C ILE A 31 -9.85 26.09 -5.82
N CYS A 32 -11.15 25.98 -5.58
CA CYS A 32 -11.83 26.86 -4.62
C CYS A 32 -11.45 26.47 -3.19
N GLN A 33 -10.78 27.37 -2.49
CA GLN A 33 -10.27 27.18 -1.13
C GLN A 33 -11.35 26.67 -0.18
N HIS A 34 -12.55 27.28 -0.26
CA HIS A 34 -13.64 26.96 0.63
C HIS A 34 -14.12 25.50 0.49
N ARG A 35 -14.17 24.97 -0.74
CA ARG A 35 -14.64 23.59 -0.99
C ARG A 35 -13.70 22.55 -0.40
N ILE A 36 -12.39 22.76 -0.54
CA ILE A 36 -11.42 21.80 -0.04
C ILE A 36 -11.24 21.90 1.48
N ALA A 37 -11.29 23.12 2.05
CA ALA A 37 -11.22 23.34 3.50
C ALA A 37 -12.39 22.64 4.24
N GLN A 38 -13.59 22.64 3.64
CA GLN A 38 -14.74 21.92 4.21
C GLN A 38 -14.55 20.40 4.33
N ARG A 39 -13.64 19.82 3.53
CA ARG A 39 -13.43 18.37 3.43
C ARG A 39 -12.07 17.94 3.95
N SER A 40 -11.24 18.87 4.44
CA SER A 40 -9.87 18.64 4.85
C SER A 40 -9.54 19.46 6.09
N THR A 41 -9.29 18.78 7.20
CA THR A 41 -8.90 19.44 8.46
C THR A 41 -7.54 20.13 8.33
N VAL A 42 -6.55 19.44 7.75
CA VAL A 42 -5.20 19.99 7.55
C VAL A 42 -5.22 21.20 6.64
N ILE A 43 -5.93 21.13 5.52
CA ILE A 43 -6.00 22.26 4.58
C ILE A 43 -6.78 23.41 5.21
N SER A 44 -7.89 23.15 5.93
CA SER A 44 -8.60 24.20 6.67
C SER A 44 -7.65 24.97 7.61
N ASP A 45 -6.88 24.25 8.43
CA ASP A 45 -5.93 24.85 9.39
C ASP A 45 -4.80 25.61 8.68
N MET A 46 -4.30 25.09 7.55
CA MET A 46 -3.27 25.74 6.74
C MET A 46 -3.73 27.03 6.08
N LEU A 47 -5.02 27.16 5.80
CA LEU A 47 -5.58 28.24 4.99
C LEU A 47 -6.08 29.43 5.82
N GLU A 48 -6.38 29.26 7.11
CA GLU A 48 -6.82 30.35 7.99
C GLU A 48 -5.85 31.56 8.07
N PRO A 49 -4.52 31.41 7.86
CA PRO A 49 -3.60 32.55 7.83
C PRO A 49 -3.07 32.96 6.43
N LEU A 50 -3.52 32.37 5.31
CA LEU A 50 -2.81 32.58 4.04
C LEU A 50 -3.00 33.99 3.42
N PRO A 51 -1.91 34.65 2.98
CA PRO A 51 -2.01 35.86 2.20
C PRO A 51 -2.63 35.58 0.82
N LEU A 52 -3.34 36.57 0.27
CA LEU A 52 -4.07 36.57 -1.02
C LEU A 52 -3.23 36.17 -2.27
N GLN A 53 -1.95 35.84 -2.12
CA GLN A 53 -1.02 35.44 -3.20
C GLN A 53 -0.09 34.30 -2.73
N ALA A 54 -0.65 33.22 -2.21
CA ALA A 54 0.14 32.04 -1.84
C ALA A 54 0.76 31.37 -3.08
N SER A 55 2.02 30.94 -2.96
CA SER A 55 2.66 30.08 -3.94
C SER A 55 1.89 28.76 -4.09
N PRO A 56 1.89 28.12 -5.27
CA PRO A 56 1.25 26.82 -5.44
C PRO A 56 1.78 25.79 -4.44
N ILE A 57 0.89 25.01 -3.85
CA ILE A 57 1.21 23.95 -2.90
C ILE A 57 1.60 22.71 -3.70
N ASP A 58 2.82 22.22 -3.47
CA ASP A 58 3.34 21.05 -4.17
C ASP A 58 2.76 19.77 -3.57
N ILE A 59 2.27 18.89 -4.44
CA ILE A 59 1.59 17.65 -4.11
C ILE A 59 2.37 16.46 -4.67
N GLU A 60 2.64 15.48 -3.81
CA GLU A 60 3.28 14.20 -4.13
C GLU A 60 2.28 13.23 -4.79
N LEU A 61 1.62 13.68 -5.86
CA LEU A 61 0.77 12.87 -6.73
C LEU A 61 1.00 13.29 -8.19
N SER A 62 0.93 12.31 -9.10
CA SER A 62 0.88 12.58 -10.53
C SER A 62 -0.38 13.38 -10.90
N THR A 63 -0.35 14.09 -12.02
CA THR A 63 -1.53 14.83 -12.55
C THR A 63 -2.80 13.98 -12.54
N GLY A 64 -2.74 12.71 -12.98
CA GLY A 64 -3.91 11.85 -13.05
C GLY A 64 -4.49 11.49 -11.68
N LEU A 65 -3.63 11.17 -10.70
CA LEU A 65 -4.08 10.87 -9.34
C LEU A 65 -4.60 12.12 -8.63
N LEU A 66 -3.95 13.27 -8.82
CA LEU A 66 -4.43 14.52 -8.26
C LEU A 66 -5.79 14.91 -8.84
N GLU A 67 -6.02 14.73 -10.15
CA GLU A 67 -7.32 14.96 -10.77
C GLU A 67 -8.41 14.09 -10.13
N ILE A 68 -8.15 12.79 -9.95
CA ILE A 68 -9.08 11.87 -9.28
C ILE A 68 -9.37 12.34 -7.85
N LEU A 69 -8.33 12.64 -7.07
CA LEU A 69 -8.51 13.09 -5.68
C LEU A 69 -9.39 14.34 -5.61
N LEU A 70 -9.10 15.34 -6.46
CA LEU A 70 -9.85 16.58 -6.50
C LEU A 70 -11.30 16.39 -6.96
N ASP A 71 -11.54 15.47 -7.91
CA ASP A 71 -12.90 15.10 -8.31
C ASP A 71 -13.68 14.54 -7.10
N TYR A 72 -13.09 13.62 -6.33
CA TYR A 72 -13.73 13.06 -5.12
C TYR A 72 -13.97 14.09 -4.01
N VAL A 73 -13.09 15.09 -3.88
CA VAL A 73 -13.21 16.13 -2.86
C VAL A 73 -14.22 17.22 -3.26
N THR A 74 -14.27 17.57 -4.54
CA THR A 74 -14.98 18.77 -5.02
C THR A 74 -16.27 18.49 -5.80
N SER A 75 -16.43 17.29 -6.37
CA SER A 75 -17.61 16.91 -7.14
C SER A 75 -18.67 16.26 -6.27
N LEU A 76 -19.94 16.54 -6.60
CA LEU A 76 -21.08 15.87 -5.96
C LEU A 76 -21.24 14.41 -6.40
N HIS A 77 -20.78 14.10 -7.61
CA HIS A 77 -20.85 12.77 -8.22
C HIS A 77 -19.50 12.45 -8.87
N PRO A 78 -18.51 12.02 -8.07
CA PRO A 78 -17.21 11.67 -8.61
C PRO A 78 -17.32 10.50 -9.59
N LYS A 79 -16.42 10.48 -10.58
CA LYS A 79 -16.35 9.40 -11.55
C LYS A 79 -15.99 8.07 -10.89
N GLU A 80 -16.34 6.98 -11.58
CA GLU A 80 -15.93 5.65 -11.16
C GLU A 80 -14.41 5.56 -11.07
N LEU A 81 -13.92 4.91 -10.01
CA LEU A 81 -12.51 4.87 -9.68
C LEU A 81 -11.80 3.77 -10.48
N GLU A 82 -11.29 4.12 -11.65
CA GLU A 82 -10.53 3.22 -12.52
C GLU A 82 -9.04 3.23 -12.17
N THR A 83 -8.70 2.77 -10.96
CA THR A 83 -7.31 2.70 -10.46
C THR A 83 -6.86 1.26 -10.21
N ASN A 84 -5.54 1.04 -10.24
CA ASN A 84 -4.91 -0.17 -9.71
C ASN A 84 -4.68 -0.03 -8.18
N PHE A 85 -4.09 -1.05 -7.56
CA PHE A 85 -3.92 -1.08 -6.10
C PHE A 85 -2.96 0.00 -5.61
N ASP A 86 -1.82 0.20 -6.29
CA ASP A 86 -0.81 1.18 -5.91
C ASP A 86 -1.33 2.62 -6.06
N ASP A 87 -2.04 2.91 -7.15
CA ASP A 87 -2.71 4.19 -7.36
C ASP A 87 -3.74 4.47 -6.26
N THR A 88 -4.54 3.47 -5.91
CA THR A 88 -5.55 3.60 -4.83
C THR A 88 -4.88 3.80 -3.46
N LYS A 89 -3.77 3.10 -3.21
CA LYS A 89 -2.95 3.24 -2.01
C LYS A 89 -2.36 4.66 -1.91
N ALA A 90 -1.84 5.21 -3.01
CA ALA A 90 -1.32 6.57 -3.05
C ALA A 90 -2.41 7.61 -2.75
N LEU A 91 -3.60 7.47 -3.35
CA LEU A 91 -4.76 8.33 -3.08
C LEU A 91 -5.21 8.25 -1.61
N PHE A 92 -5.25 7.03 -1.06
CA PHE A 92 -5.60 6.81 0.35
C PHE A 92 -4.60 7.49 1.29
N LEU A 93 -3.30 7.34 1.04
CA LEU A 93 -2.25 7.96 1.85
C LEU A 93 -2.27 9.48 1.76
N ALA A 94 -2.50 10.03 0.56
CA ALA A 94 -2.67 11.47 0.38
C ALA A 94 -3.88 11.99 1.18
N CYS A 95 -4.98 11.25 1.20
CA CYS A 95 -6.15 11.59 2.00
C CYS A 95 -5.84 11.59 3.51
N GLU A 96 -5.11 10.60 4.01
CA GLU A 96 -4.68 10.57 5.42
C GLU A 96 -3.76 11.75 5.75
N LYS A 97 -2.76 12.00 4.90
CA LYS A 97 -1.79 13.09 5.05
C LYS A 97 -2.47 14.46 5.11
N TRP A 98 -3.54 14.65 4.34
CA TRP A 98 -4.27 15.91 4.28
C TRP A 98 -5.51 15.95 5.17
N GLY A 99 -5.72 14.92 6.01
CA GLY A 99 -6.88 14.86 6.89
C GLY A 99 -8.21 15.03 6.14
N ILE A 100 -8.31 14.42 4.95
CA ILE A 100 -9.54 14.41 4.15
C ILE A 100 -10.62 13.62 4.91
N GLU A 101 -11.87 14.04 4.77
CA GLU A 101 -13.02 13.42 5.44
C GLU A 101 -13.07 11.89 5.29
N HIS A 102 -13.43 11.22 6.39
CA HIS A 102 -13.51 9.75 6.46
C HIS A 102 -14.42 9.11 5.41
N THR A 103 -15.46 9.81 4.94
CA THR A 103 -16.37 9.28 3.91
C THR A 103 -15.66 9.08 2.56
N ILE A 104 -14.73 9.97 2.20
CA ILE A 104 -13.91 9.86 0.99
C ILE A 104 -12.83 8.79 1.19
N LEU A 105 -12.14 8.79 2.34
CA LEU A 105 -11.19 7.72 2.71
C LEU A 105 -11.83 6.33 2.63
N ALA A 106 -13.08 6.20 3.06
CA ALA A 106 -13.82 4.94 2.98
C ALA A 106 -14.04 4.47 1.53
N LYS A 107 -14.19 5.38 0.56
CA LYS A 107 -14.30 5.02 -0.87
C LYS A 107 -13.00 4.41 -1.39
N PHE A 108 -11.85 5.04 -1.12
CA PHE A 108 -10.56 4.49 -1.51
C PHE A 108 -10.27 3.17 -0.80
N ARG A 109 -10.59 3.07 0.50
CA ARG A 109 -10.49 1.80 1.24
C ARG A 109 -11.36 0.70 0.62
N GLN A 110 -12.61 1.01 0.25
CA GLN A 110 -13.49 0.06 -0.41
C GLN A 110 -12.89 -0.42 -1.73
N ARG A 111 -12.36 0.50 -2.54
CA ARG A 111 -11.68 0.14 -3.79
C ARG A 111 -10.48 -0.79 -3.55
N MET A 112 -9.69 -0.57 -2.50
CA MET A 112 -8.60 -1.49 -2.14
C MET A 112 -9.13 -2.89 -1.81
N TYR A 113 -10.28 -3.00 -1.13
CA TYR A 113 -10.93 -4.31 -0.92
C TYR A 113 -11.39 -4.94 -2.23
N ASP A 114 -11.98 -4.16 -3.14
CA ASP A 114 -12.48 -4.70 -4.40
C ASP A 114 -11.33 -5.21 -5.28
N LEU A 115 -10.23 -4.47 -5.36
CA LEU A 115 -9.01 -4.85 -6.07
C LEU A 115 -8.32 -6.08 -5.44
N SER A 116 -8.45 -6.27 -4.13
CA SER A 116 -7.88 -7.42 -3.43
C SER A 116 -8.59 -8.74 -3.73
N ILE A 117 -9.67 -8.75 -4.50
CA ILE A 117 -10.35 -9.99 -4.91
C ILE A 117 -9.43 -10.80 -5.83
N ASP A 118 -8.74 -10.12 -6.75
CA ASP A 118 -7.85 -10.76 -7.72
C ASP A 118 -6.46 -11.06 -7.17
N ASP A 119 -5.97 -10.18 -6.28
CA ASP A 119 -4.71 -10.36 -5.57
C ASP A 119 -4.80 -9.95 -4.09
N PRO A 120 -5.20 -10.88 -3.21
CA PRO A 120 -5.34 -10.58 -1.78
C PRO A 120 -4.01 -10.30 -1.08
N TRP A 121 -2.87 -10.67 -1.66
CA TRP A 121 -1.56 -10.48 -1.03
C TRP A 121 -1.18 -9.00 -0.90
N ASP A 122 -1.50 -8.16 -1.88
CA ASP A 122 -1.24 -6.72 -1.80
C ASP A 122 -1.94 -6.08 -0.60
N LEU A 123 -3.20 -6.45 -0.38
CA LEU A 123 -3.97 -5.98 0.76
C LEU A 123 -3.42 -6.51 2.08
N LEU A 124 -2.98 -7.78 2.11
CA LEU A 124 -2.39 -8.38 3.31
C LEU A 124 -1.08 -7.71 3.70
N VAL A 125 -0.17 -7.51 2.72
CA VAL A 125 1.10 -6.80 2.93
C VAL A 125 0.82 -5.41 3.45
N TRP A 126 -0.05 -4.66 2.78
CA TRP A 126 -0.40 -3.30 3.19
C TRP A 126 -1.02 -3.23 4.59
N ALA A 127 -1.95 -4.14 4.90
CA ALA A 127 -2.57 -4.21 6.21
C ALA A 127 -1.55 -4.54 7.31
N SER A 128 -0.60 -5.43 7.02
CA SER A 128 0.41 -5.87 7.98
C SER A 128 1.40 -4.76 8.36
N GLU A 129 1.79 -3.91 7.39
CA GLU A 129 2.64 -2.73 7.62
C GLU A 129 2.01 -1.73 8.62
N ARG A 130 0.68 -1.73 8.70
CA ARG A 130 -0.11 -0.79 9.53
C ARG A 130 -0.73 -1.42 10.77
N ASP A 131 -0.46 -2.71 11.02
CA ASP A 131 -1.17 -3.54 12.01
C ASP A 131 -2.71 -3.46 11.90
N ASP A 132 -3.26 -3.23 10.70
CA ASP A 132 -4.71 -3.18 10.45
C ASP A 132 -5.27 -4.61 10.35
N ARG A 133 -5.62 -5.17 11.51
CA ARG A 133 -6.12 -6.55 11.63
C ARG A 133 -7.43 -6.79 10.88
N HIS A 134 -8.28 -5.76 10.75
CA HIS A 134 -9.54 -5.91 10.03
C HIS A 134 -9.29 -6.03 8.53
N MET A 135 -8.40 -5.20 7.99
CA MET A 135 -8.01 -5.27 6.59
C MET A 135 -7.24 -6.56 6.27
N ALA A 136 -6.33 -6.99 7.16
CA ALA A 136 -5.61 -8.24 7.01
C ALA A 136 -6.56 -9.45 7.01
N ARG A 137 -7.55 -9.46 7.92
CA ARG A 137 -8.58 -10.50 7.95
C ARG A 137 -9.37 -10.55 6.64
N ALA A 138 -9.82 -9.41 6.14
CA ALA A 138 -10.55 -9.34 4.88
C ALA A 138 -9.72 -9.81 3.67
N ALA A 139 -8.39 -9.59 3.71
CA ALA A 139 -7.48 -10.14 2.71
C ALA A 139 -7.40 -11.67 2.80
N LEU A 140 -7.20 -12.21 4.01
CA LEU A 140 -7.10 -13.65 4.26
C LEU A 140 -8.41 -14.40 3.92
N GLU A 141 -9.57 -13.81 4.21
CA GLU A 141 -10.88 -14.39 3.87
C GLU A 141 -11.10 -14.56 2.35
N LYS A 142 -10.33 -13.84 1.52
CA LYS A 142 -10.37 -13.96 0.06
C LYS A 142 -9.30 -14.92 -0.49
N MET A 143 -8.41 -15.42 0.34
CA MET A 143 -7.36 -16.34 -0.09
C MET A 143 -7.86 -17.79 -0.10
N THR A 144 -7.74 -18.45 -1.25
CA THR A 144 -7.78 -19.92 -1.36
C THR A 144 -6.38 -20.51 -1.13
N PRO A 145 -6.25 -21.82 -0.84
CA PRO A 145 -4.95 -22.48 -0.72
C PRO A 145 -4.03 -22.24 -1.94
N GLU A 146 -4.59 -22.20 -3.15
CA GLU A 146 -3.85 -21.94 -4.39
C GLU A 146 -3.33 -20.50 -4.44
N THR A 147 -4.18 -19.51 -4.12
CA THR A 147 -3.76 -18.11 -4.10
C THR A 147 -2.75 -17.83 -2.98
N PHE A 148 -2.91 -18.49 -1.84
CA PHE A 148 -1.98 -18.41 -0.72
C PHE A 148 -0.61 -18.99 -1.10
N ALA A 149 -0.57 -20.22 -1.60
CA ALA A 149 0.68 -20.90 -1.99
C ALA A 149 1.37 -20.26 -3.20
N ARG A 150 0.61 -19.63 -4.10
CA ARG A 150 1.17 -18.90 -5.24
C ARG A 150 1.94 -17.65 -4.82
N GLY A 151 1.50 -16.96 -3.75
CA GLY A 151 2.00 -15.63 -3.42
C GLY A 151 1.36 -14.52 -4.27
N LYS A 152 1.84 -13.30 -4.04
CA LYS A 152 1.49 -12.06 -4.74
C LYS A 152 1.70 -12.17 -6.24
N ARG A 153 0.80 -11.67 -7.07
CA ARG A 153 1.01 -11.66 -8.52
C ARG A 153 1.99 -10.54 -8.87
N THR A 154 3.05 -10.89 -9.59
CA THR A 154 3.92 -9.90 -10.22
C THR A 154 3.86 -10.08 -11.74
N TYR A 155 3.99 -8.97 -12.48
CA TYR A 155 3.81 -8.97 -13.93
C TYR A 155 4.92 -9.74 -14.68
N TRP A 156 6.13 -9.80 -14.12
CA TRP A 156 7.32 -10.30 -14.81
C TRP A 156 8.00 -11.47 -14.12
N GLU A 157 7.62 -11.83 -12.90
CA GLU A 157 8.27 -12.89 -12.14
C GLU A 157 7.25 -13.86 -11.54
N LYS A 158 7.65 -15.12 -11.38
CA LYS A 158 6.87 -16.02 -10.54
C LYS A 158 7.20 -15.66 -9.10
N SER A 159 6.37 -14.83 -8.48
CA SER A 159 6.38 -14.74 -7.03
C SER A 159 6.14 -16.13 -6.44
N SER A 160 6.75 -16.38 -5.29
CA SER A 160 6.50 -17.59 -4.52
C SER A 160 5.90 -17.19 -3.18
N PHE A 161 5.20 -18.13 -2.54
CA PHE A 161 4.74 -17.97 -1.16
C PHE A 161 5.80 -17.33 -0.24
N TRP A 162 7.04 -17.80 -0.30
CA TRP A 162 8.12 -17.29 0.56
C TRP A 162 8.49 -15.84 0.26
N MET A 163 8.52 -15.44 -1.02
CA MET A 163 8.80 -14.05 -1.39
C MET A 163 7.72 -13.11 -0.84
N SER A 164 6.45 -13.49 -0.97
CA SER A 164 5.33 -12.69 -0.44
C SER A 164 5.24 -12.72 1.08
N LEU A 165 5.64 -13.82 1.71
CA LEU A 165 5.77 -13.91 3.16
C LEU A 165 6.88 -12.96 3.65
N ASP A 166 8.01 -12.92 2.96
CA ASP A 166 9.15 -12.06 3.31
C ASP A 166 8.83 -10.56 3.21
N GLU A 167 7.82 -10.17 2.41
CA GLU A 167 7.28 -8.79 2.37
C GLU A 167 6.53 -8.41 3.65
N LEU A 168 6.00 -9.38 4.42
CA LEU A 168 5.31 -9.09 5.68
C LEU A 168 6.31 -8.73 6.78
N PRO A 169 5.95 -7.85 7.73
CA PRO A 169 6.76 -7.63 8.93
C PRO A 169 6.98 -8.93 9.70
N PRO A 170 8.15 -9.16 10.34
CA PRO A 170 8.48 -10.42 11.01
C PRO A 170 7.41 -10.94 12.00
N PRO A 171 6.74 -10.09 12.81
CA PRO A 171 5.65 -10.55 13.67
C PRO A 171 4.46 -11.16 12.91
N TRP A 172 4.18 -10.69 11.70
CA TRP A 172 3.11 -11.19 10.85
C TRP A 172 3.48 -12.51 10.18
N GLN A 173 4.74 -12.65 9.73
CA GLN A 173 5.24 -13.88 9.12
C GLN A 173 5.00 -15.10 10.02
N TRP A 174 5.45 -15.04 11.28
CA TRP A 174 5.30 -16.16 12.20
C TRP A 174 3.83 -16.42 12.57
N ARG A 175 3.03 -15.35 12.75
CA ARG A 175 1.61 -15.48 13.09
C ARG A 175 0.86 -16.17 11.96
N LEU A 176 1.13 -15.76 10.73
CA LEU A 176 0.51 -16.32 9.55
C LEU A 176 0.90 -17.79 9.37
N LEU A 177 2.20 -18.11 9.48
CA LEU A 177 2.66 -19.50 9.41
C LEU A 177 2.04 -20.37 10.51
N ARG A 178 2.01 -19.88 11.75
CA ARG A 178 1.43 -20.63 12.88
C ARG A 178 -0.09 -20.81 12.72
N ALA A 179 -0.77 -19.87 12.09
CA ALA A 179 -2.22 -19.97 11.85
C ALA A 179 -2.55 -20.85 10.65
N ALA A 180 -1.69 -20.89 9.63
CA ALA A 180 -1.91 -21.65 8.40
C ALA A 180 -1.41 -23.09 8.48
N LEU A 181 -0.47 -23.39 9.38
CA LEU A 181 0.05 -24.73 9.61
C LEU A 181 -0.64 -25.34 10.81
N ASP A 182 -1.25 -26.52 10.62
CA ASP A 182 -1.83 -27.30 11.71
C ASP A 182 -0.78 -27.65 12.77
N ASP A 183 -1.26 -27.99 13.98
CA ASP A 183 -0.38 -28.55 15.00
C ASP A 183 0.30 -29.80 14.39
N PRO A 184 1.65 -29.83 14.32
CA PRO A 184 2.36 -30.96 13.74
C PRO A 184 2.10 -32.28 14.48
N THR A 185 1.52 -32.25 15.67
CA THR A 185 1.08 -33.44 16.41
C THR A 185 -0.23 -34.04 15.91
N GLU A 186 -1.06 -33.27 15.19
CA GLU A 186 -2.35 -33.69 14.65
C GLU A 186 -2.32 -33.94 13.13
N GLY A 187 -1.22 -33.58 12.46
CA GLY A 187 -1.05 -33.75 11.03
C GLY A 187 -1.05 -35.21 10.58
N VAL A 188 -2.04 -35.61 9.78
CA VAL A 188 -2.01 -36.89 9.06
C VAL A 188 -1.02 -36.76 7.90
N VAL A 189 0.18 -37.31 8.06
CA VAL A 189 1.18 -37.38 6.99
C VAL A 189 0.69 -38.35 5.91
N THR A 190 0.01 -37.85 4.89
CA THR A 190 -0.18 -38.57 3.62
C THR A 190 1.17 -38.66 2.93
N ARG A 191 1.91 -39.74 3.22
CA ARG A 191 3.13 -40.09 2.48
C ARG A 191 2.75 -40.46 1.05
N TYR A 192 2.80 -39.49 0.15
CA TYR A 192 3.03 -39.79 -1.26
C TYR A 192 4.38 -40.53 -1.36
N GLU A 193 4.46 -41.51 -2.25
CA GLU A 193 5.59 -42.43 -2.37
C GLU A 193 6.95 -41.73 -2.19
N LYS A 194 7.77 -42.37 -1.36
CA LYS A 194 9.03 -41.90 -0.77
C LYS A 194 9.90 -41.07 -1.73
N TYR A 195 9.64 -39.78 -1.83
CA TYR A 195 10.63 -38.83 -2.31
C TYR A 195 11.62 -38.62 -1.17
N GLU A 196 12.83 -39.13 -1.30
CA GLU A 196 13.91 -38.78 -0.39
C GLU A 196 14.16 -37.28 -0.52
N TRP A 197 13.59 -36.50 0.41
CA TRP A 197 13.90 -35.09 0.51
C TRP A 197 15.38 -34.95 0.83
N THR A 198 16.16 -34.63 -0.19
CA THR A 198 17.54 -34.19 -0.04
C THR A 198 17.50 -32.67 -0.06
N SER A 199 17.84 -32.05 1.07
CA SER A 199 18.16 -30.62 1.10
C SER A 199 19.04 -30.29 -0.10
N ARG A 200 18.70 -29.25 -0.87
CA ARG A 200 19.52 -28.80 -2.02
C ARG A 200 20.98 -28.51 -1.62
N LYS A 201 21.25 -28.29 -0.33
CA LYS A 201 22.60 -28.08 0.21
C LYS A 201 23.30 -29.36 0.66
N LYS A 202 22.68 -30.54 0.57
CA LYS A 202 23.17 -31.84 1.12
C LYS A 202 23.72 -31.72 2.54
N MET A 203 23.25 -30.74 3.31
CA MET A 203 23.83 -30.42 4.61
C MET A 203 23.16 -31.32 5.65
N PRO A 204 23.92 -32.17 6.36
CA PRO A 204 23.38 -32.95 7.46
C PRO A 204 22.74 -32.02 8.50
N TRP A 205 21.61 -32.42 9.09
CA TRP A 205 20.95 -31.65 10.16
C TRP A 205 21.87 -31.33 11.35
N LYS A 206 22.87 -32.19 11.61
CA LYS A 206 23.92 -31.95 12.59
C LYS A 206 24.72 -30.67 12.31
N ASP A 207 24.93 -30.33 11.05
CA ASP A 207 25.67 -29.14 10.65
C ASP A 207 24.78 -27.90 10.59
N VAL A 208 23.47 -28.07 10.31
CA VAL A 208 22.47 -27.00 10.48
C VAL A 208 22.37 -26.58 11.95
N SER A 209 22.38 -27.53 12.89
CA SER A 209 22.34 -27.26 14.34
C SER A 209 23.50 -26.37 14.80
N LYS A 210 24.72 -26.60 14.28
CA LYS A 210 25.91 -25.81 14.63
C LYS A 210 25.80 -24.34 14.21
N MET A 211 25.03 -24.02 13.17
CA MET A 211 24.83 -22.63 12.72
C MET A 211 24.04 -21.79 13.73
N PHE A 212 23.27 -22.41 14.62
CA PHE A 212 22.52 -21.73 15.68
C PHE A 212 23.33 -21.56 16.98
N GLU A 213 24.44 -22.28 17.13
CA GLU A 213 25.32 -22.19 18.30
C GLU A 213 26.34 -21.03 18.18
N GLN A 214 26.68 -20.59 16.96
CA GLN A 214 27.73 -19.58 16.71
C GLN A 214 27.34 -18.12 17.02
N ARG A 215 26.08 -17.81 17.36
CA ARG A 215 25.65 -16.41 17.63
C ARG A 215 25.73 -15.95 19.09
N LYS A 216 26.36 -16.72 20.00
CA LYS A 216 26.47 -16.35 21.43
C LYS A 216 27.79 -15.65 21.83
N GLY A 217 28.67 -15.27 20.89
CA GLY A 217 30.05 -14.92 21.24
C GLY A 217 30.69 -13.69 20.60
N GLU A 218 29.97 -12.80 19.91
CA GLU A 218 30.61 -11.60 19.31
C GLU A 218 29.89 -10.31 19.72
N HIS A 219 30.31 -9.77 20.88
CA HIS A 219 30.37 -8.32 21.09
C HIS A 219 31.85 -7.93 21.11
N PRO A 220 32.37 -7.23 20.09
CA PRO A 220 33.61 -6.48 20.23
C PRO A 220 33.26 -5.11 20.82
N GLY A 221 33.91 -4.81 21.95
CA GLY A 221 33.97 -3.45 22.52
C GLY A 221 34.95 -2.55 21.77
#